data_AF-A0A937M2Y7-F1
#
_entry.id   AF-A0A937M2Y7-F1
#
_cell.length_a   1.000
_cell.length_b   1.000
_cell.length_c   1.000
_cell.angle_alpha   90.00
_cell.angle_beta   90.00
_cell.angle_gamma   90.00
#
_symmetry.space_group_name_H-M   'P 1'
#
loop_
_entity.id
_entity.type
_entity.pdbx_description
1 polymer ?
#
loop_
_entity_poly.entity_id
_entity_poly.type
_entity_poly.pdbx_seq_one_letter_code
_entity_poly.pdbx_strand_id
1 'polypeptide(L)'
;MNHIYKLSLLTFVLFAIPSYAADMNFEAKENIMFQGKIATVKTSKKFTKLENCQALCESRNSCVAFTLNKSKGSCTILKNVTGEVADTDSISGAKN
;
A
#
# COMPACT_ATOMS: atom_id res chain seq x y z
N MET A 1 -47.11 -2.37 -44.22
CA MET A 1 -45.78 -1.93 -43.77
C MET A 1 -45.25 -2.99 -42.82
N ASN A 2 -44.34 -3.84 -43.31
CA ASN A 2 -43.63 -4.86 -42.54
C ASN A 2 -42.41 -4.22 -41.88
N HIS A 3 -42.20 -4.47 -40.59
CA HIS A 3 -40.91 -4.49 -39.90
C HIS A 3 -41.19 -5.08 -38.50
N ILE A 4 -41.14 -6.40 -38.31
CA ILE A 4 -39.92 -7.19 -38.03
C ILE A 4 -38.83 -6.29 -37.49
N TYR A 5 -38.66 -6.24 -36.16
CA TYR A 5 -37.40 -6.42 -35.41
C TYR A 5 -37.76 -6.65 -33.94
N LYS A 6 -38.03 -7.91 -33.56
CA LYS A 6 -37.91 -8.35 -32.16
C LYS A 6 -36.41 -8.33 -31.82
N LEU A 7 -35.91 -7.16 -31.49
CA LEU A 7 -34.52 -6.94 -31.13
C LEU A 7 -34.35 -7.39 -29.67
N SER A 8 -33.85 -8.62 -29.55
CA SER A 8 -33.40 -9.26 -28.31
C SER A 8 -32.59 -8.27 -27.46
N LEU A 9 -33.16 -7.88 -26.31
CA LEU A 9 -32.49 -7.11 -25.26
C LEU A 9 -31.49 -8.01 -24.54
N LEU A 10 -30.34 -8.26 -25.17
CA LEU A 10 -29.14 -8.73 -24.48
C LEU A 10 -28.35 -7.50 -24.03
N THR A 11 -28.81 -6.89 -22.93
CA THR A 11 -28.01 -5.94 -22.16
C THR A 11 -26.86 -6.69 -21.52
N PHE A 12 -25.75 -6.81 -22.27
CA PHE A 12 -24.46 -7.16 -21.71
C PHE A 12 -24.00 -5.94 -20.90
N VAL A 13 -24.40 -5.89 -19.63
CA VAL A 13 -23.77 -5.01 -18.66
C VAL A 13 -22.34 -5.52 -18.53
N LEU A 14 -21.44 -4.98 -19.34
CA LEU A 14 -20.02 -5.01 -19.06
C LEU A 14 -19.87 -4.24 -17.74
N PHE A 15 -19.92 -4.99 -16.65
CA PHE A 15 -19.39 -4.56 -15.38
C PHE A 15 -17.95 -4.13 -15.64
N ALA A 16 -17.77 -2.83 -15.89
CA ALA A 16 -16.53 -2.14 -15.56
C ALA A 16 -16.48 -2.12 -14.03
N ILE A 17 -16.30 -3.30 -13.42
CA ILE A 17 -15.71 -3.37 -12.09
C ILE A 17 -14.35 -2.70 -12.28
N PRO A 18 -14.07 -1.57 -11.59
CA PRO A 18 -12.69 -1.14 -11.48
C PRO A 18 -11.94 -2.35 -10.94
N SER A 19 -10.98 -2.85 -11.72
CA SER A 19 -10.07 -3.88 -11.26
C SER A 19 -9.30 -3.26 -10.10
N TYR A 20 -9.80 -3.45 -8.89
CA TYR A 20 -9.09 -3.13 -7.66
C TYR A 20 -7.81 -3.96 -7.72
N ALA A 21 -6.74 -3.34 -8.18
CA ALA A 21 -5.43 -3.92 -8.17
C ALA A 21 -5.15 -4.32 -6.72
N ALA A 22 -4.89 -5.61 -6.54
CA ALA A 22 -4.31 -6.27 -5.38
C ALA A 22 -4.41 -5.51 -4.05
N ASP A 23 -5.34 -5.96 -3.21
CA ASP A 23 -5.32 -5.92 -1.74
C ASP A 23 -4.02 -5.36 -1.15
N MET A 24 -3.95 -4.04 -0.98
CA MET A 24 -2.87 -3.39 -0.27
C MET A 24 -3.13 -3.64 1.22
N ASN A 25 -2.48 -4.66 1.79
CA ASN A 25 -2.53 -5.04 3.20
C ASN A 25 -1.96 -3.96 4.16
N PHE A 26 -1.75 -2.74 3.65
CA PHE A 26 -1.15 -1.61 4.34
C PHE A 26 -1.94 -0.34 4.07
N GLU A 27 -2.40 0.30 5.13
CA GLU A 27 -2.90 1.67 5.05
C GLU A 27 -1.71 2.63 5.05
N ALA A 28 -1.34 3.13 3.87
CA ALA A 28 -0.25 4.09 3.74
C ALA A 28 -0.68 5.47 4.26
N LYS A 29 0.05 5.98 5.25
CA LYS A 29 -0.06 7.33 5.80
C LYS A 29 1.10 8.18 5.28
N GLU A 30 0.80 9.13 4.41
CA GLU A 30 1.77 10.10 3.93
C GLU A 30 2.08 11.16 4.98
N ASN A 31 3.31 11.68 4.95
CA ASN A 31 3.82 12.71 5.85
C ASN A 31 3.81 12.29 7.33
N ILE A 32 3.87 10.98 7.58
CA ILE A 32 3.84 10.38 8.91
C ILE A 32 5.01 9.41 9.04
N MET A 33 5.70 9.50 10.17
CA MET A 33 6.67 8.52 10.63
C MET A 33 6.11 7.79 11.85
N PHE A 34 6.12 6.45 11.80
CA PHE A 34 5.76 5.65 12.96
C PHE A 34 6.91 5.55 13.94
N GLN A 35 6.55 5.64 15.21
CA GLN A 35 7.43 5.44 16.33
C GLN A 35 7.14 4.08 16.96
N GLY A 36 8.18 3.44 17.48
CA GLY A 36 8.03 2.21 18.23
C GLY A 36 9.25 1.31 18.11
N LYS A 37 9.03 0.00 18.27
CA LYS A 37 10.12 -0.98 18.33
C LYS A 37 10.56 -1.32 16.91
N ILE A 38 11.73 -0.85 16.52
CA ILE A 38 12.32 -1.13 15.21
C ILE A 38 12.76 -2.59 15.13
N ALA A 39 12.31 -3.28 14.09
CA ALA A 39 12.75 -4.62 13.71
C ALA A 39 14.04 -4.57 12.91
N THR A 40 14.08 -3.71 11.88
CA THR A 40 15.16 -3.65 10.89
C THR A 40 15.08 -2.33 10.16
N VAL A 41 16.23 -1.73 9.85
CA VAL A 41 16.33 -0.58 8.95
C VAL A 41 17.12 -1.00 7.71
N LYS A 42 16.63 -0.65 6.53
CA LYS A 42 17.31 -0.87 5.25
C LYS A 42 17.50 0.46 4.52
N THR A 43 18.73 0.74 4.11
CA THR A 43 19.13 1.99 3.45
C THR A 43 19.60 1.78 2.02
N SER A 44 19.38 0.59 1.46
CA SER A 44 19.78 0.29 0.07
C SER A 44 18.86 1.03 -0.91
N LYS A 45 19.42 1.46 -2.06
CA LYS A 45 18.69 2.16 -3.14
C LYS A 45 17.40 1.45 -3.60
N LYS A 46 17.29 0.12 -3.45
CA LYS A 46 16.07 -0.61 -3.78
C LYS A 46 14.92 -0.34 -2.82
N PHE A 47 15.21 -0.06 -1.55
CA PHE A 47 14.20 0.16 -0.50
C PHE A 47 13.80 1.63 -0.37
N THR A 48 14.21 2.50 -1.29
CA THR A 48 13.71 3.88 -1.39
C THR A 48 12.33 3.96 -2.05
N LYS A 49 11.87 2.85 -2.65
CA LYS A 49 10.52 2.72 -3.21
C LYS A 49 9.57 2.16 -2.17
N LEU A 50 8.35 2.69 -2.14
CA LEU A 50 7.28 2.27 -1.23
C LEU A 50 6.97 0.78 -1.36
N GLU A 51 6.77 0.31 -2.59
CA GLU A 51 6.45 -1.10 -2.91
C GLU A 51 7.50 -2.06 -2.33
N ASN A 52 8.79 -1.73 -2.46
CA ASN A 52 9.87 -2.57 -1.96
C ASN A 52 9.97 -2.54 -0.43
N CYS A 53 9.63 -1.42 0.20
CA CYS A 53 9.58 -1.29 1.64
C CYS A 53 8.40 -2.08 2.22
N GLN A 54 7.25 -2.02 1.55
CA GLN A 54 6.07 -2.81 1.87
C GLN A 54 6.33 -4.30 1.69
N ALA A 55 6.87 -4.74 0.55
CA ALA A 55 7.21 -6.15 0.31
C ALA A 55 8.21 -6.69 1.35
N LEU A 56 9.14 -5.83 1.82
CA LEU A 56 10.04 -6.18 2.92
C LEU A 56 9.29 -6.41 4.23
N CYS A 57 8.29 -5.58 4.53
CA CYS A 57 7.43 -5.76 5.69
C CYS A 57 6.59 -7.05 5.56
N GLU A 58 5.97 -7.30 4.41
CA GLU A 58 5.17 -8.51 4.12
C GLU A 58 5.99 -9.80 4.27
N SER A 59 7.24 -9.78 3.78
CA SER A 59 8.18 -10.90 3.91
C SER A 59 8.53 -11.22 5.37
N ARG A 60 8.24 -10.32 6.32
CA ARG A 60 8.59 -10.48 7.74
C ARG A 60 7.33 -10.66 8.57
N ASN A 61 7.18 -11.86 9.15
CA ASN A 61 6.06 -12.14 10.04
C ASN A 61 6.02 -11.27 11.31
N SER A 62 7.17 -10.71 11.72
CA SER A 62 7.26 -9.79 12.84
C SER A 62 7.02 -8.33 12.46
N CYS A 63 6.69 -8.03 11.19
CA CYS A 63 6.38 -6.67 10.78
C CYS A 63 4.93 -6.34 11.14
N VAL A 64 4.77 -5.28 11.93
CA VAL A 64 3.47 -4.68 12.24
C VAL A 64 3.30 -3.39 11.44
N ALA A 65 4.38 -2.69 11.13
CA ALA A 65 4.33 -1.51 10.29
C ALA A 65 5.68 -1.19 9.64
N PHE A 66 5.68 -0.32 8.63
CA PHE A 66 6.89 0.21 8.04
C PHE A 66 6.85 1.74 7.97
N THR A 67 8.02 2.36 7.85
CA THR A 67 8.20 3.79 7.54
C THR A 67 9.29 3.93 6.49
N LEU A 68 8.91 4.44 5.33
CA LEU A 68 9.82 4.86 4.27
C LEU A 68 10.14 6.34 4.45
N ASN A 69 11.40 6.68 4.70
CA ASN A 69 11.88 8.05 4.64
C ASN A 69 12.49 8.32 3.26
N LYS A 70 11.82 9.15 2.46
CA LYS A 70 12.20 9.52 1.09
C LYS A 70 13.50 10.34 1.06
N SER A 71 13.68 11.24 2.02
CA SER A 71 14.85 12.13 2.11
C SER A 71 16.14 11.35 2.42
N LYS A 72 16.08 10.45 3.40
CA LYS A 72 17.20 9.58 3.81
C LYS A 72 17.35 8.33 2.95
N GLY A 73 16.34 8.02 2.14
CA GLY A 73 16.30 6.79 1.34
C GLY A 73 16.32 5.52 2.20
N SER A 74 15.62 5.54 3.35
CA SER A 74 15.61 4.44 4.30
C SER A 74 14.21 3.86 4.49
N CYS A 75 14.14 2.54 4.57
CA CYS A 75 12.94 1.78 4.92
C CYS A 75 13.14 1.19 6.32
N THR A 76 12.30 1.60 7.25
CA THR A 76 12.29 1.15 8.64
C THR A 76 11.13 0.20 8.84
N ILE A 77 11.39 -1.00 9.33
CA ILE A 77 10.40 -2.01 9.66
C ILE A 77 10.21 -2.00 11.17
N LEU A 78 8.97 -1.91 11.65
CA LEU A 78 8.61 -1.88 13.06
C LEU A 78 7.92 -3.19 13.46
N LYS A 79 8.30 -3.72 14.63
CA LYS A 79 7.61 -4.84 15.30
C LYS A 79 6.43 -4.39 16.15
N ASN A 80 6.37 -3.10 16.48
CA ASN A 80 5.30 -2.50 17.26
C ASN A 80 5.28 -1.00 16.97
N VAL A 81 4.09 -0.43 16.86
CA VAL A 81 3.87 1.02 16.78
C VAL A 81 3.40 1.52 18.14
N THR A 82 4.12 2.50 18.71
CA THR A 82 3.77 3.15 19.98
C THR A 82 3.23 4.56 19.78
N GLY A 83 3.35 5.11 18.57
CA GLY A 83 2.87 6.44 18.23
C GLY A 83 3.20 6.80 16.78
N GLU A 84 2.71 7.96 16.37
CA GLU A 84 2.89 8.51 15.03
C GLU A 84 3.33 9.96 15.17
N VAL A 85 4.26 10.41 14.33
CA VAL A 85 4.70 11.81 14.28
C VAL A 85 4.64 12.33 12.85
N ALA A 86 4.32 13.61 12.72
CA ALA A 86 4.35 14.27 11.42
C ALA A 86 5.80 14.41 10.92
N ASP A 87 6.06 13.91 9.72
CA ASP A 87 7.34 13.96 9.02
C ASP A 87 7.07 13.95 7.53
N THR A 88 7.23 15.09 6.85
CA THR A 88 6.89 15.29 5.43
C THR A 88 7.70 14.44 4.47
N ASP A 89 8.86 13.97 4.92
CA ASP A 89 9.74 13.12 4.14
C ASP A 89 9.37 11.65 4.28
N SER A 90 8.46 11.31 5.19
CA SER A 90 8.15 9.95 5.56
C SER A 90 6.77 9.50 5.07
N ILE A 91 6.71 8.25 4.64
CA ILE A 91 5.47 7.54 4.31
C ILE A 91 5.47 6.28 5.16
N SER A 92 4.49 6.14 6.04
CA SER A 92 4.36 4.95 6.88
C SER A 92 3.20 4.08 6.41
N GLY A 93 3.23 2.79 6.75
CA GLY A 93 2.13 1.87 6.46
C GLY A 93 2.00 0.84 7.57
N ALA A 94 0.80 0.71 8.15
CA ALA A 94 0.52 -0.27 9.19
C ALA A 94 -0.10 -1.51 8.54
N LYS A 95 0.33 -2.69 8.99
CA LYS A 95 -0.24 -3.96 8.60
C LYS A 95 -1.57 -4.12 9.33
N ASN A 96 -2.68 -4.16 8.60
CA ASN A 96 -3.99 -4.51 9.16
C ASN A 96 -4.16 -6.03 9.23
#